data_AF-A0A967SXT6-F1
#
_entry.id   AF-A0A967SXT6-F1
#
_cell.length_a   1.000
_cell.length_b   1.000
_cell.length_c   1.000
_cell.angle_alpha   90.00
_cell.angle_beta   90.00
_cell.angle_gamma   90.00
#
_symmetry.space_group_name_H-M   'P 1'
#
loop_
_entity.id
_entity.type
_entity.pdbx_description
1 polymer ?
#
loop_
_entity_poly.entity_id
_entity_poly.type
_entity_poly.pdbx_seq_one_letter_code
_entity_poly.pdbx_strand_id
1 'polypeptide(L)'
;VTNEGINVPTAREIKAKSGRITNRLAVLPFVNMSDEKGFEYFSDGLTEEVINGLTKMERLDVTSRTSAFAYKGRNVDIRTIGEEL
;
A
#
# COMPACT_ATOMS: atom_id res chain seq x y z
N VAL A 1 12.57 -37.08 -16.02
CA VAL A 1 11.44 -37.00 -15.06
C VAL A 1 10.39 -36.11 -15.71
N THR A 2 9.35 -36.70 -16.27
CA THR A 2 8.18 -35.95 -16.76
C THR A 2 7.29 -35.70 -15.55
N ASN A 3 7.03 -34.43 -15.24
CA ASN A 3 6.25 -34.05 -14.07
C ASN A 3 4.75 -34.23 -14.33
N GLU A 4 4.34 -35.47 -14.59
CA GLU A 4 2.93 -35.85 -14.69
C GLU A 4 2.27 -35.66 -13.32
N GLY A 5 1.24 -34.81 -13.27
CA GLY A 5 0.50 -34.48 -12.05
C GLY A 5 0.73 -33.08 -11.48
N ILE A 6 1.71 -32.31 -12.01
CA ILE A 6 1.82 -30.88 -11.65
C ILE A 6 0.81 -30.08 -12.48
N ASN A 7 -0.34 -29.79 -11.88
CA ASN A 7 -1.31 -28.86 -12.46
C ASN A 7 -0.85 -27.42 -12.18
N VAL A 8 -0.36 -26.72 -13.21
CA VAL A 8 -0.02 -25.30 -13.12
C VAL A 8 -1.32 -24.50 -13.30
N PRO A 9 -1.82 -23.83 -12.25
CA PRO A 9 -3.06 -23.08 -12.35
C PRO A 9 -2.91 -21.93 -13.34
N THR A 10 -3.94 -21.73 -14.15
CA THR A 10 -4.02 -20.62 -15.09
C THR A 10 -4.08 -19.29 -14.35
N ALA A 11 -3.62 -18.20 -14.98
CA ALA A 11 -3.70 -16.85 -14.42
C ALA A 11 -5.13 -16.48 -13.97
N ARG A 12 -6.15 -17.00 -14.66
CA ARG A 12 -7.56 -16.82 -14.31
C ARG A 12 -7.96 -17.59 -13.05
N GLU A 13 -7.45 -18.80 -12.84
CA GLU A 13 -7.68 -19.59 -11.62
C GLU A 13 -6.96 -18.99 -10.41
N ILE A 14 -5.76 -18.44 -10.63
CA ILE A 14 -5.03 -17.65 -9.60
C ILE A 14 -5.85 -16.41 -9.22
N LYS A 15 -6.38 -15.67 -10.21
CA LYS A 15 -7.19 -14.46 -10.00
C LYS A 15 -8.55 -14.76 -9.37
N ALA A 16 -9.18 -15.88 -9.72
CA ALA A 16 -10.47 -16.30 -9.16
C ALA A 16 -10.35 -16.85 -7.73
N LYS A 17 -9.23 -17.51 -7.38
CA LYS A 17 -8.90 -17.88 -5.98
C LYS A 17 -8.50 -16.68 -5.12
N SER A 18 -8.03 -15.59 -5.74
CA SER A 18 -7.83 -14.28 -5.10
C SER A 18 -9.16 -13.54 -4.83
N GLY A 19 -10.25 -14.29 -4.59
CA GLY A 19 -11.57 -13.78 -4.26
C GLY A 19 -11.62 -13.12 -2.89
N ARG A 20 -11.03 -11.93 -2.80
CA ARG A 20 -11.47 -10.76 -2.03
C ARG A 20 -10.63 -9.61 -2.58
N ILE A 21 -11.24 -8.72 -3.34
CA ILE A 21 -10.75 -7.34 -3.33
C ILE A 21 -11.04 -6.87 -1.91
N THR A 22 -10.05 -7.03 -1.05
CA THR A 22 -9.95 -6.32 0.22
C THR A 22 -10.02 -4.83 -0.11
N ASN A 23 -10.65 -4.04 0.76
CA ASN A 23 -10.66 -2.61 0.57
C ASN A 23 -9.21 -2.13 0.70
N ARG A 24 -8.55 -1.92 -0.45
CA ARG A 24 -7.16 -1.47 -0.51
C ARG A 24 -7.08 -0.02 -0.13
N LEU A 25 -6.11 0.31 0.72
CA LEU A 25 -5.95 1.64 1.24
C LEU A 25 -4.47 1.98 1.34
N ALA A 26 -4.05 3.01 0.60
CA ALA A 26 -2.76 3.63 0.77
C ALA A 26 -2.91 4.88 1.65
N VAL A 27 -1.97 5.08 2.58
CA VAL A 27 -1.85 6.31 3.36
C VAL A 27 -0.59 7.01 2.88
N LEU A 28 -0.75 8.12 2.17
CA LEU A 28 0.39 8.88 1.66
C LEU A 28 1.03 9.72 2.78
N PRO A 29 2.36 9.94 2.74
CA PRO A 29 3.06 10.78 3.71
C PRO A 29 2.43 12.16 3.83
N PHE A 30 2.13 12.55 5.07
CA PHE A 30 1.58 13.86 5.35
C PHE A 30 2.59 14.96 5.06
N VAL A 31 2.09 16.05 4.48
CA VAL A 31 2.89 17.25 4.23
C VAL A 31 3.05 18.00 5.54
N ASN A 32 4.28 18.32 5.91
CA ASN A 32 4.56 19.28 6.97
C ASN A 32 4.18 20.68 6.49
N MET A 33 3.16 21.27 7.09
CA MET A 33 2.70 22.64 6.79
C MET A 33 3.33 23.70 7.69
N SER A 34 4.22 23.31 8.61
CA SER A 34 4.99 24.25 9.43
C SER A 34 6.17 24.82 8.63
N ASP A 35 6.58 26.04 8.97
CA ASP A 35 7.83 26.63 8.49
C ASP A 35 9.08 25.93 9.09
N GLU A 36 8.88 25.17 10.17
CA GLU A 36 9.94 24.42 10.83
C GLU A 36 10.16 23.05 10.16
N LYS A 37 11.22 22.98 9.33
CA LYS A 37 11.68 21.71 8.72
C LYS A 37 11.99 20.62 9.73
N GLY A 38 12.33 21.01 10.96
CA GLY A 38 12.56 20.08 12.06
C GLY A 38 11.37 19.18 12.34
N PHE A 39 10.12 19.62 12.09
CA PHE A 39 8.92 18.85 12.40
C PHE A 39 8.51 17.82 11.35
N GLU A 40 9.34 17.60 10.33
CA GLU A 40 9.06 16.57 9.31
C GLU A 40 8.88 15.17 9.92
N TYR A 41 9.65 14.85 10.97
CA TYR A 41 9.53 13.57 11.67
C TYR A 41 8.16 13.39 12.33
N PHE A 42 7.48 14.48 12.70
CA PHE A 42 6.17 14.43 13.33
C PHE A 42 5.11 14.04 12.31
N SER A 43 5.12 14.65 11.12
CA SER A 43 4.26 14.27 10.00
C SER A 43 4.50 12.83 9.54
N ASP A 44 5.77 12.40 9.51
CA ASP A 44 6.14 11.02 9.18
C ASP A 44 5.67 10.02 10.24
N GLY A 45 5.90 10.33 11.51
CA GLY A 45 5.44 9.51 12.63
C GLY A 45 3.92 9.38 12.68
N LEU A 46 3.19 10.46 12.38
CA LEU A 46 1.74 10.43 12.31
C LEU A 46 1.24 9.59 11.13
N THR A 47 1.89 9.68 9.97
CA THR A 47 1.60 8.82 8.80
C THR A 47 1.77 7.35 9.18
N GLU A 48 2.88 7.02 9.84
CA GLU A 48 3.20 5.67 10.27
C GLU A 48 2.19 5.13 11.30
N GLU A 49 1.78 5.94 12.27
CA GLU A 49 0.78 5.53 13.26
C GLU A 49 -0.58 5.25 12.62
N VAL A 50 -0.99 6.06 11.63
CA VAL A 50 -2.22 5.82 10.87
C VAL A 50 -2.13 4.51 10.08
N ILE A 51 -1.01 4.25 9.40
CA ILE A 51 -0.78 2.97 8.71
C ILE A 51 -0.88 1.80 9.69
N ASN A 52 -0.21 1.90 10.84
CA ASN A 52 -0.20 0.85 11.87
C ASN A 52 -1.59 0.59 12.46
N GLY A 53 -2.37 1.65 12.68
CA GLY A 53 -3.75 1.56 13.16
C GLY A 53 -4.68 0.86 12.16
N LEU A 54 -4.61 1.28 10.89
CA LEU A 54 -5.46 0.73 9.82
C LEU A 54 -5.10 -0.71 9.47
N THR A 55 -3.81 -1.08 9.54
CA THR A 55 -3.33 -2.45 9.26
C THR A 55 -3.94 -3.49 10.22
N LYS A 56 -4.40 -3.07 11.41
CA LYS A 56 -5.06 -3.97 12.38
C LYS A 56 -6.52 -4.28 12.02
N MET A 57 -7.09 -3.60 11.00
CA MET A 57 -8.48 -3.79 10.60
C MET A 57 -8.60 -4.92 9.57
N GLU A 58 -9.24 -6.04 9.95
CA GLU A 58 -9.35 -7.26 9.12
C GLU A 58 -9.98 -7.07 7.72
N ARG A 59 -10.66 -5.94 7.49
CA ARG A 59 -11.35 -5.64 6.23
C ARG A 59 -10.58 -4.70 5.30
N LEU A 60 -9.38 -4.26 5.72
CA LEU A 60 -8.50 -3.38 4.94
C LEU A 60 -7.24 -4.13 4.53
N ASP A 61 -6.78 -3.88 3.31
CA ASP A 61 -5.45 -4.26 2.85
C ASP A 61 -4.65 -2.97 2.68
N VAL A 62 -3.83 -2.67 3.70
CA VAL A 62 -3.10 -1.41 3.78
C VAL A 62 -1.74 -1.56 3.12
N THR A 63 -1.43 -0.70 2.16
CA THR A 63 -0.15 -0.72 1.44
C THR A 63 1.02 -0.51 2.41
N SER A 64 2.17 -1.15 2.15
CA SER A 64 3.36 -1.03 3.00
C SER A 64 3.82 0.42 3.17
N ARG A 65 4.33 0.74 4.36
CA ARG A 65 4.95 2.04 4.67
C ARG A 65 5.99 2.44 3.64
N THR A 66 6.92 1.55 3.29
CA THR A 66 8.00 1.85 2.34
C THR A 66 7.47 2.20 0.95
N SER A 67 6.43 1.50 0.48
CA SER A 67 5.77 1.79 -0.80
C SER A 67 5.11 3.15 -0.80
N ALA A 68 4.36 3.50 0.25
CA ALA A 68 3.72 4.81 0.35
C ALA A 68 4.74 5.96 0.44
N PHE A 69 5.82 5.77 1.20
CA PHE A 69 6.89 6.76 1.36
C PHE A 69 7.70 6.99 0.08
N ALA A 70 7.65 6.09 -0.89
CA ALA A 70 8.26 6.31 -2.20
C ALA A 70 7.65 7.53 -2.92
N TYR A 71 6.42 7.94 -2.59
CA TYR A 71 5.75 9.11 -3.17
C TYR A 71 5.96 10.40 -2.39
N LYS A 72 6.70 10.36 -1.27
CA LYS A 72 6.95 11.57 -0.45
C LYS A 72 7.63 12.66 -1.28
N GLY A 73 7.07 13.87 -1.24
CA GLY A 73 7.60 15.04 -1.94
C GLY A 73 7.55 14.93 -3.48
N ARG A 74 6.87 13.92 -4.03
CA ARG A 74 6.67 13.78 -5.47
C ARG A 74 5.31 14.38 -5.87
N ASN A 75 5.29 15.04 -7.01
CA ASN A 75 4.06 15.54 -7.62
C ASN A 75 3.61 14.55 -8.71
N VAL A 76 2.90 13.50 -8.30
CA VAL A 76 2.37 12.45 -9.18
C VAL A 76 0.84 12.51 -9.13
N ASP A 77 0.19 12.23 -10.25
CA ASP A 77 -1.28 12.19 -10.29
C ASP A 77 -1.81 11.11 -9.35
N ILE A 78 -2.83 11.46 -8.55
CA ILE A 78 -3.38 10.56 -7.54
C ILE A 78 -3.96 9.27 -8.13
N ARG A 79 -4.42 9.30 -9.40
CA ARG A 79 -4.94 8.10 -10.07
C ARG A 79 -3.82 7.12 -10.36
N THR A 80 -2.66 7.62 -10.82
CA THR A 80 -1.46 6.80 -11.02
C THR A 80 -0.98 6.18 -9.72
N ILE A 81 -0.95 6.95 -8.63
CA ILE A 81 -0.59 6.41 -7.31
C ILE A 81 -1.56 5.30 -6.89
N GLY A 82 -2.87 5.49 -7.11
CA GLY A 82 -3.89 4.48 -6.80
C GLY A 82 -3.85 3.22 -7.68
N GLU A 83 -3.26 3.31 -8.88
CA GLU A 83 -3.00 2.15 -9.75
C GLU A 83 -1.73 1.39 -9.34
N GLU A 84 -0.74 2.10 -8.80
CA GLU A 84 0.56 1.54 -8.40
C GLU A 84 0.56 0.92 -6.98
N LEU A 85 -0.41 1.26 -6.12
CA LEU A 85 -0.45 0.89 -4.69
C LEU A 85 -1.60 -0.03 -4.26
#